data_AF-A0A7S0H399-F1
#
_entry.id   AF-A0A7S0H399-F1
#
_cell.length_a   1.000
_cell.length_b   1.000
_cell.length_c   1.000
_cell.angle_alpha   90.00
_cell.angle_beta   90.00
_cell.angle_gamma   90.00
#
_symmetry.space_group_name_H-M   'P 1'
#
loop_
_entity.id
_entity.type
_entity.pdbx_description
1 polymer ?
#
loop_
_entity_poly.entity_id
_entity_poly.type
_entity_poly.pdbx_seq_one_letter_code
_entity_poly.pdbx_strand_id
1 'polypeptide(L)'
;DDGEMMDPNTDPTRPYQLFYRGPFSQWYKSTFYVDGIKYTHAEQWMMAEKARLFNDKETLAKILAADNPRKQKKLGREVRGFKDGKWKSSRLHIVVKGN
;
A
#
# COMPACT_ATOMS: atom_id res chain seq x y z
N ASP A 1 14.30 -35.52 -23.87
CA ASP A 1 12.92 -35.92 -23.61
C ASP A 1 12.48 -35.23 -22.34
N ASP A 2 11.82 -34.10 -22.58
CA ASP A 2 10.87 -33.36 -21.72
C ASP A 2 11.22 -33.10 -20.26
N GLY A 3 12.08 -32.09 -20.06
CA GLY A 3 12.17 -31.36 -18.79
C GLY A 3 10.96 -30.43 -18.64
N GLU A 4 9.96 -30.87 -17.90
CA GLU A 4 8.79 -30.06 -17.52
C GLU A 4 9.24 -28.73 -16.90
N MET A 5 8.85 -27.62 -17.52
CA MET A 5 8.90 -26.30 -16.91
C MET A 5 7.94 -26.24 -15.72
N MET A 6 8.46 -26.39 -14.51
CA MET A 6 7.74 -26.07 -13.30
C MET A 6 7.50 -24.56 -13.20
N ASP A 7 6.22 -24.21 -13.08
CA ASP A 7 5.72 -22.86 -12.80
C ASP A 7 6.45 -22.26 -11.58
N PRO A 8 7.03 -21.04 -11.69
CA PRO A 8 7.80 -20.42 -10.60
C PRO A 8 6.96 -20.04 -9.35
N ASN A 9 5.65 -20.31 -9.32
CA ASN A 9 4.76 -19.93 -8.21
C ASN A 9 4.37 -21.05 -7.23
N THR A 10 4.90 -22.26 -7.33
CA THR A 10 4.46 -23.41 -6.50
C THR A 10 5.54 -24.08 -5.65
N ASP A 11 6.57 -23.35 -5.23
CA ASP A 11 7.55 -23.86 -4.25
C ASP A 11 7.27 -23.36 -2.81
N PRO A 12 6.71 -24.21 -1.93
CA PRO A 12 6.43 -23.87 -0.52
C PRO A 12 7.68 -23.92 0.39
N THR A 13 8.85 -24.27 -0.14
CA THR A 13 10.10 -24.43 0.65
C THR A 13 11.01 -23.21 0.63
N ARG A 14 10.68 -22.19 -0.17
CA ARG A 14 11.39 -20.91 -0.10
C ARG A 14 11.10 -20.25 1.26
N PRO A 15 12.11 -20.04 2.13
CA PRO A 15 11.90 -19.21 3.29
C PRO A 15 11.50 -17.83 2.76
N TYR A 16 10.27 -17.40 3.02
CA TYR A 16 9.87 -16.02 2.80
C TYR A 16 10.88 -15.16 3.54
N GLN A 17 11.82 -14.58 2.82
CA GLN A 17 12.79 -13.66 3.39
C GLN A 17 12.04 -12.35 3.61
N LEU A 18 11.19 -12.37 4.63
CA LEU A 18 10.64 -11.17 5.25
C LEU A 18 11.85 -10.41 5.77
N PHE A 19 12.33 -9.45 4.98
CA PHE A 19 13.33 -8.48 5.40
C PHE A 19 12.75 -7.62 6.54
N TYR A 20 12.71 -8.20 7.73
CA TYR A 20 12.31 -7.55 8.98
C TYR A 20 13.58 -7.18 9.75
N ARG A 21 14.39 -6.29 9.15
CA ARG A 21 15.44 -5.46 9.79
C ARG A 21 16.26 -4.76 8.70
N GLY A 22 15.96 -3.49 8.45
CA GLY A 22 16.76 -2.63 7.57
C GLY A 22 16.07 -1.30 7.36
N PRO A 23 16.78 -0.16 7.37
CA PRO A 23 16.21 1.17 7.25
C PRO A 23 15.77 1.39 5.80
N PHE A 24 14.65 0.82 5.38
CA PHE A 24 13.98 1.24 4.15
C PHE A 24 13.38 2.62 4.40
N SER A 25 14.28 3.58 4.27
CA SER A 25 14.16 5.03 4.23
C SER A 25 13.26 5.51 3.08
N GLN A 26 12.14 4.85 2.83
CA GLN A 26 11.11 5.33 1.89
C GLN A 26 10.17 6.36 2.55
N TRP A 27 10.60 6.95 3.67
CA TRP A 27 10.08 8.20 4.21
C TRP A 27 10.73 9.44 3.54
N TYR A 28 11.32 9.29 2.36
CA TYR A 28 11.73 10.45 1.58
C TYR A 28 10.47 11.16 1.07
N LYS A 29 10.44 12.49 1.13
CA LYS A 29 9.41 13.31 0.49
C LYS A 29 9.55 13.20 -1.04
N SER A 30 9.25 12.05 -1.62
CA SER A 30 9.13 11.92 -3.06
C SER A 30 7.69 12.22 -3.40
N THR A 31 7.48 13.32 -4.12
CA THR A 31 6.21 13.48 -4.82
C THR A 31 6.25 12.50 -5.99
N PHE A 32 5.26 11.62 -6.09
CA PHE A 32 5.20 10.61 -7.15
C PHE A 32 3.79 10.55 -7.74
N TYR A 33 3.69 9.97 -8.93
CA TYR A 33 2.43 9.81 -9.63
C TYR A 33 2.12 8.32 -9.76
N VAL A 34 0.92 7.91 -9.35
CA VAL A 34 0.40 6.55 -9.59
C VAL A 34 -0.92 6.70 -10.30
N ASP A 35 -1.06 6.05 -11.47
CA ASP A 35 -2.29 6.09 -12.28
C ASP A 35 -2.77 7.54 -12.55
N GLY A 36 -1.83 8.46 -12.78
CA GLY A 36 -2.09 9.89 -13.02
C GLY A 36 -2.39 10.73 -11.76
N ILE A 37 -2.42 10.13 -10.58
CA ILE A 37 -2.71 10.82 -9.32
C ILE A 37 -1.40 11.18 -8.62
N LYS A 38 -1.24 12.48 -8.32
CA LYS A 38 -0.09 12.99 -7.57
C LYS A 38 -0.24 12.67 -6.08
N TYR A 39 0.78 12.04 -5.52
CA TYR A 39 0.93 11.84 -4.08
C TYR A 39 2.13 12.61 -3.58
N THR A 40 1.97 13.31 -2.47
CA THR A 40 3.07 14.08 -1.88
C THR A 40 4.04 13.16 -1.16
N HIS A 41 3.52 12.11 -0.51
CA HIS A 41 4.27 11.16 0.31
C HIS A 41 3.63 9.77 0.26
N ALA A 42 4.41 8.74 0.59
CA ALA A 42 3.94 7.34 0.66
C ALA A 42 2.77 7.17 1.64
N GLU A 43 2.74 7.90 2.76
CA GLU A 43 1.63 7.85 3.73
C GLU A 43 0.30 8.29 3.09
N GLN A 44 0.30 9.33 2.25
CA GLN A 44 -0.91 9.79 1.57
C GLN A 44 -1.47 8.69 0.66
N TRP A 45 -0.57 8.06 -0.10
CA TRP A 45 -0.93 7.00 -1.01
C TRP A 45 -1.41 5.74 -0.26
N MET A 46 -0.76 5.36 0.86
CA MET A 46 -1.24 4.27 1.73
C MET A 46 -2.66 4.54 2.25
N MET A 47 -2.94 5.75 2.72
CA MET A 47 -4.28 6.09 3.23
C MET A 47 -5.32 6.15 2.09
N ALA A 48 -4.93 6.63 0.91
CA ALA A 48 -5.79 6.63 -0.27
C ALA A 48 -6.14 5.20 -0.73
N GLU A 49 -5.16 4.32 -0.83
CA GLU A 49 -5.36 2.90 -1.16
C GLU A 49 -6.21 2.19 -0.11
N LYS A 50 -6.03 2.52 1.17
CA LYS A 50 -6.91 2.05 2.23
C LYS A 50 -8.36 2.46 1.97
N ALA A 51 -8.62 3.73 1.67
CA ALA A 51 -9.97 4.20 1.38
C ALA A 51 -10.56 3.52 0.13
N ARG A 52 -9.76 3.29 -0.92
CA ARG A 52 -10.15 2.52 -2.12
C ARG A 52 -10.53 1.07 -1.78
N LEU A 53 -9.73 0.39 -0.95
CA LEU A 53 -9.95 -1.00 -0.55
C LEU A 53 -11.29 -1.22 0.17
N PHE A 54 -11.78 -0.20 0.88
CA PHE A 54 -13.05 -0.19 1.59
C PHE A 54 -14.16 0.59 0.85
N ASN A 55 -13.90 1.01 -0.39
CA ASN A 55 -14.83 1.76 -1.24
C ASN A 55 -15.36 3.06 -0.59
N ASP A 56 -14.57 3.67 0.31
CA ASP A 56 -14.89 4.92 0.99
C ASP A 56 -14.43 6.12 0.16
N LYS A 57 -15.26 6.49 -0.82
CA LYS A 57 -14.97 7.60 -1.75
C LYS A 57 -14.92 8.95 -1.06
N GLU A 58 -15.70 9.16 0.00
CA GLU A 58 -15.70 10.41 0.76
C GLU A 58 -14.35 10.62 1.46
N THR A 59 -13.87 9.60 2.18
CA THR A 59 -12.58 9.68 2.88
C THR A 59 -11.41 9.72 1.90
N LEU A 60 -11.51 8.99 0.78
CA LEU A 60 -10.52 9.07 -0.31
C LEU A 60 -10.36 10.52 -0.83
N ALA A 61 -11.46 11.20 -1.16
CA ALA A 61 -11.40 12.57 -1.63
C ALA A 61 -10.74 13.52 -0.61
N LYS A 62 -11.07 13.36 0.68
CA LYS A 62 -10.45 14.14 1.77
C LYS A 62 -8.95 13.86 1.89
N ILE A 63 -8.50 12.62 1.70
CA ILE A 63 -7.08 12.23 1.77
C ILE A 63 -6.30 12.80 0.59
N LEU A 64 -6.87 12.73 -0.63
CA LEU A 64 -6.24 13.29 -1.83
C LEU A 64 -6.13 14.82 -1.76
N ALA A 65 -7.13 15.48 -1.16
CA ALA A 65 -7.11 16.93 -0.93
C ALA A 65 -6.23 17.37 0.27
N ALA A 66 -5.76 16.44 1.10
CA ALA A 66 -4.94 16.76 2.26
C ALA A 66 -3.44 16.78 1.89
N ASP A 67 -2.78 17.89 2.19
CA ASP A 67 -1.34 18.11 2.02
C ASP A 67 -0.53 17.77 3.28
N ASN A 68 -1.18 17.71 4.44
CA ASN A 68 -0.55 17.47 5.73
C ASN A 68 -0.59 15.98 6.13
N PRO A 69 0.58 15.34 6.38
CA PRO A 69 0.66 13.94 6.83
C PRO A 69 -0.18 13.62 8.07
N ARG A 70 -0.28 14.54 9.04
CA ARG A 70 -1.09 14.33 10.25
C ARG A 70 -2.58 14.24 9.91
N LYS A 71 -3.05 15.05 8.96
CA LYS A 71 -4.44 15.06 8.49
C LYS A 71 -4.74 13.80 7.69
N GLN A 72 -3.83 13.41 6.77
CA GLN A 72 -3.94 12.17 6.00
C GLN A 72 -4.06 10.94 6.92
N LYS A 73 -3.20 10.85 7.93
CA LYS A 73 -3.22 9.75 8.91
C LYS A 73 -4.50 9.73 9.75
N LYS A 74 -5.01 10.90 10.16
CA LYS A 74 -6.30 11.01 10.86
C LYS A 74 -7.44 10.50 9.98
N LEU A 75 -7.54 10.99 8.74
CA LEU A 75 -8.54 10.56 7.77
C LEU A 75 -8.45 9.05 7.47
N GLY A 76 -7.25 8.51 7.37
CA GLY A 76 -7.03 7.08 7.21
C GLY A 76 -7.55 6.22 8.36
N ARG A 77 -7.70 6.78 9.58
CA ARG A 77 -8.37 6.11 10.71
C ARG A 77 -9.90 6.19 10.63
N GLU A 78 -10.42 7.17 9.90
CA GLU A 78 -11.86 7.42 9.71
C GLU A 78 -12.45 6.66 8.51
N VAL A 79 -11.63 5.89 7.78
CA VAL A 79 -12.09 5.06 6.65
C VAL A 79 -13.20 4.12 7.09
N ARG A 80 -14.38 4.30 6.51
CA ARG A 80 -15.58 3.50 6.78
C ARG A 80 -15.39 2.06 6.32
N GLY A 81 -16.01 1.12 7.05
CA GLY A 81 -15.95 -0.31 6.71
C GLY A 81 -14.57 -0.94 6.89
N PHE A 82 -13.63 -0.26 7.57
CA PHE A 82 -12.29 -0.78 7.83
C PHE A 82 -12.35 -2.14 8.56
N LYS A 83 -11.70 -3.14 7.94
CA LYS A 83 -11.46 -4.45 8.53
C LYS A 83 -9.96 -4.72 8.55
N ASP A 84 -9.40 -4.83 9.75
CA ASP A 84 -7.96 -4.99 9.96
C ASP A 84 -7.38 -6.20 9.21
N GLY A 85 -8.09 -7.34 9.19
CA GLY A 85 -7.67 -8.53 8.43
C GLY A 85 -7.52 -8.25 6.93
N LYS A 86 -8.54 -7.65 6.29
CA LYS A 86 -8.49 -7.30 4.85
C LYS A 86 -7.36 -6.32 4.55
N TRP A 87 -7.15 -5.34 5.44
CA TRP A 87 -6.07 -4.38 5.32
C TRP A 87 -4.69 -5.03 5.44
N LYS A 88 -4.46 -5.89 6.44
CA LYS A 88 -3.18 -6.59 6.63
C LYS A 88 -2.80 -7.46 5.43
N SER A 89 -3.76 -8.17 4.83
CA SER A 89 -3.51 -8.98 3.63
C SER A 89 -3.20 -8.15 2.40
N SER A 90 -3.71 -6.92 2.30
CA SER A 90 -3.56 -6.07 1.10
C SER A 90 -2.42 -5.04 1.21
N ARG A 91 -2.09 -4.58 2.42
CA ARG A 91 -1.20 -3.43 2.65
C ARG A 91 0.20 -3.62 2.08
N LEU A 92 0.71 -4.86 2.06
CA LEU A 92 2.05 -5.14 1.53
C LEU A 92 2.08 -5.00 0.01
N HIS A 93 1.11 -5.59 -0.68
CA HIS A 93 0.98 -5.46 -2.14
C HIS A 93 0.75 -4.00 -2.54
N ILE A 94 -0.11 -3.32 -1.79
CA ILE A 94 -0.29 -1.88 -1.87
C ILE A 94 1.12 -1.27 -1.79
N VAL A 95 1.87 -1.40 -0.68
CA VAL A 95 3.15 -0.65 -0.46
C VAL A 95 4.16 -0.89 -1.58
N VAL A 96 4.21 -2.10 -2.11
CA VAL A 96 5.08 -2.45 -3.25
C VAL A 96 4.66 -1.75 -4.54
N LYS A 97 3.36 -1.56 -4.81
CA LYS A 97 2.86 -0.84 -5.99
C LYS A 97 3.18 0.67 -5.93
N GLY A 98 3.34 1.23 -4.73
CA GLY A 98 3.64 2.64 -4.51
C GLY A 98 5.13 2.99 -4.46
N ASN A 99 6.02 2.04 -4.74
CA ASN A 99 7.48 2.19 -4.66
C ASN A 99 8.17 2.03 -6.01
#